data_AF-A0A0L0DJS6-F1
#
_entry.id   AF-A0A0L0DJS6-F1
#
_cell.length_a   1.000
_cell.length_b   1.000
_cell.length_c   1.000
_cell.angle_alpha   90.00
_cell.angle_beta   90.00
_cell.angle_gamma   90.00
#
_symmetry.space_group_name_H-M   'P 1'
#
loop_
_entity.id
_entity.type
_entity.pdbx_description
1 polymer ?
#
loop_
_entity_poly.entity_id
_entity_poly.type
_entity_poly.pdbx_seq_one_letter_code
_entity_poly.pdbx_strand_id
1 'polypeptide(L)'
;MAGRAKSVRASGGSADSALEGMSATAFGKMKVAKKRKLLAQLDLHDELTDELEADVMAAVAFTRETHGEDVRRMDARSELIVSFDDFYTEYAYVVVASGFRAEFAARIVPALVAAAPDEAAMIALFKNRAKIAALVKVYGMRSEWETLRASFRTPDDLTVLPRIGPVVKFHLARNIGLKSCVKPDVHMMAYAAKRGWHSPIDMVEALAAAYHLPIGTLDFCLWVWMSHGFGSATSKCCHGGYELR
;
A
#
# COMPACT_ATOMS: atom_id res chain seq x y z
N MET A 1 -32.10 9.32 43.18
CA MET A 1 -31.17 10.36 42.72
C MET A 1 -30.09 9.70 41.88
N ALA A 2 -30.18 9.81 40.56
CA ALA A 2 -29.20 9.26 39.63
C ALA A 2 -28.13 10.33 39.33
N GLY A 3 -26.88 10.05 39.70
CA GLY A 3 -25.73 10.91 39.42
C GLY A 3 -25.36 10.86 37.95
N ARG A 4 -25.60 11.97 37.24
CA ARG A 4 -25.22 12.18 35.85
C ARG A 4 -23.70 12.37 35.80
N ALA A 5 -22.98 11.40 35.24
CA ALA A 5 -21.56 11.56 34.93
C ALA A 5 -21.41 12.67 33.88
N LYS A 6 -20.68 13.74 34.23
CA LYS A 6 -20.30 14.81 33.31
C LYS A 6 -19.27 14.24 32.33
N SER A 7 -19.68 14.03 31.09
CA SER A 7 -18.77 13.96 29.95
C SER A 7 -18.05 15.30 29.86
N VAL A 8 -16.75 15.29 30.12
CA VAL A 8 -15.85 16.39 29.83
C VAL A 8 -15.54 16.28 28.34
N ARG A 9 -16.18 17.12 27.51
CA ARG A 9 -15.71 17.38 26.15
C ARG A 9 -14.32 17.99 26.28
N ALA A 10 -13.29 17.21 25.96
CA ALA A 10 -11.99 17.76 25.63
C ALA A 10 -12.18 18.68 24.41
N SER A 11 -11.85 19.95 24.60
CA SER A 11 -11.82 20.95 23.55
C SER A 11 -10.82 20.53 22.48
N GLY A 12 -11.32 20.21 21.28
CA GLY A 12 -10.51 19.87 20.12
C GLY A 12 -9.59 21.03 19.73
N GLY A 13 -8.30 20.88 20.03
CA GLY A 13 -7.24 21.50 19.26
C GLY A 13 -6.82 20.49 18.21
N SER A 14 -7.17 20.71 16.95
CA SER A 14 -6.91 19.72 15.90
C SER A 14 -5.40 19.49 15.75
N ALA A 15 -5.01 18.22 15.54
CA ALA A 15 -3.68 17.82 15.10
C ALA A 15 -3.28 18.43 13.72
N ASP A 16 -4.15 19.27 13.15
CA ASP A 16 -4.19 19.66 11.75
C ASP A 16 -3.11 20.70 11.38
N SER A 17 -2.81 21.68 12.25
CA SER A 17 -1.94 22.82 11.86
C SER A 17 -0.49 22.46 11.51
N ALA A 18 0.08 21.41 12.12
CA ALA A 18 1.48 21.04 11.91
C ALA A 18 1.71 20.16 10.66
N LEU A 19 0.66 19.49 10.20
CA LEU A 19 0.65 18.66 8.99
C LEU A 19 -0.12 19.31 7.83
N GLU A 20 -0.83 20.42 8.08
CA GLU A 20 -1.58 21.18 7.08
C GLU A 20 -0.68 21.58 5.90
N GLY A 21 -1.15 21.30 4.68
CA GLY A 21 -0.39 21.57 3.45
C GLY A 21 0.86 20.70 3.23
N MET A 22 1.21 19.79 4.15
CA MET A 22 2.34 18.89 3.97
C MET A 22 1.98 17.70 3.07
N SER A 23 2.65 17.57 1.93
CA SER A 23 2.51 16.39 1.09
C SER A 23 3.11 15.14 1.73
N ALA A 24 2.55 13.96 1.44
CA ALA A 24 3.12 12.67 1.84
C ALA A 24 4.58 12.49 1.35
N THR A 25 4.92 13.05 0.19
CA THR A 25 6.30 13.07 -0.32
C THR A 25 7.23 13.90 0.56
N ALA A 26 6.77 15.08 1.00
CA ALA A 26 7.53 15.94 1.91
C ALA A 26 7.73 15.24 3.26
N PHE A 27 6.67 14.64 3.82
CA PHE A 27 6.73 13.82 5.02
C PHE A 27 7.73 12.67 4.83
N GLY A 28 7.60 11.89 3.75
CA GLY A 28 8.44 10.77 3.40
C GLY A 28 9.95 11.08 3.40
N LYS A 29 10.35 12.24 2.87
CA LYS A 29 11.74 12.70 2.77
C LYS A 29 12.34 13.19 4.10
N MET A 30 11.54 13.36 5.15
CA MET A 30 12.04 13.81 6.45
C MET A 30 12.98 12.79 7.09
N LYS A 31 14.05 13.28 7.74
CA LYS A 31 14.92 12.45 8.60
C LYS A 31 14.08 11.81 9.71
N VAL A 32 14.41 10.57 10.07
CA VAL A 32 13.69 9.79 11.11
C VAL A 32 13.54 10.58 12.42
N ALA A 33 14.62 11.21 12.90
CA ALA A 33 14.57 12.04 14.12
C ALA A 33 13.59 13.22 14.01
N LYS A 34 13.50 13.84 12.82
CA LYS A 34 12.56 14.94 12.58
C LYS A 34 11.11 14.46 12.54
N LYS A 35 10.86 13.29 11.93
CA LYS A 35 9.52 12.64 11.97
C LYS A 35 9.10 12.34 13.39
N ARG A 36 9.98 11.72 14.19
CA ARG A 36 9.71 11.41 15.60
C ARG A 36 9.36 12.67 16.40
N LYS A 37 10.14 13.75 16.22
CA LYS A 37 9.86 15.03 16.88
C LYS A 37 8.52 15.63 16.47
N LEU A 38 8.17 15.56 15.18
CA LEU A 38 6.88 16.05 14.67
C LEU A 38 5.72 15.23 15.25
N LEU A 39 5.77 13.90 15.17
CA LEU A 39 4.73 13.02 15.69
C LEU A 39 4.50 13.22 17.19
N ALA A 40 5.57 13.43 17.97
CA ALA A 40 5.48 13.71 19.40
C ALA A 40 4.82 15.07 19.74
N GLN A 41 4.57 15.93 18.75
CA GLN A 41 3.90 17.22 18.91
C GLN A 41 2.42 17.16 18.48
N LEU A 42 1.99 16.06 17.87
CA LEU A 42 0.61 15.88 17.43
C LEU A 42 -0.24 15.31 18.56
N ASP A 43 -1.53 15.68 18.58
CA ASP A 43 -2.52 15.12 19.50
C ASP A 43 -3.03 13.78 18.95
N LEU A 44 -2.25 12.73 19.17
CA LEU A 44 -2.54 11.38 18.73
C LEU A 44 -3.30 10.63 19.84
N HIS A 45 -4.43 10.04 19.48
CA HIS A 45 -5.40 9.47 20.42
C HIS A 45 -5.87 8.05 20.03
N ASP A 46 -5.58 7.59 18.81
CA ASP A 46 -5.93 6.25 18.31
C ASP A 46 -7.42 5.90 18.47
N GLU A 47 -8.31 6.88 18.22
CA GLU A 47 -9.76 6.68 18.29
C GLU A 47 -10.40 6.70 16.90
N LEU A 48 -11.47 5.92 16.75
CA LEU A 48 -12.35 6.01 15.58
C LEU A 48 -13.18 7.28 15.68
N THR A 49 -13.29 8.01 14.56
CA THR A 49 -14.02 9.28 14.47
C THR A 49 -14.98 9.26 13.30
N ASP A 50 -16.02 10.09 13.36
CA ASP A 50 -16.97 10.27 12.26
C ASP A 50 -16.27 10.73 10.96
N GLU A 51 -15.14 11.45 11.08
CA GLU A 51 -14.33 11.86 9.93
C GLU A 51 -13.62 10.66 9.29
N LEU A 52 -13.06 9.75 10.09
CA LEU A 52 -12.47 8.51 9.58
C LEU A 52 -13.52 7.61 8.92
N GLU A 53 -14.73 7.55 9.47
CA GLU A 53 -15.85 6.85 8.85
C GLU A 53 -16.15 7.41 7.45
N ALA A 54 -16.29 8.73 7.36
CA ALA A 54 -16.56 9.41 6.09
C ALA A 54 -15.44 9.14 5.06
N ASP A 55 -14.17 9.17 5.50
CA ASP A 55 -13.03 8.86 4.64
C ASP A 55 -13.05 7.42 4.13
N VAL A 56 -13.36 6.43 4.99
CA VAL A 56 -13.47 5.02 4.58
C VAL A 56 -14.57 4.85 3.53
N MET A 57 -15.74 5.43 3.78
CA MET A 57 -16.87 5.33 2.85
C MET A 57 -16.54 5.98 1.51
N ALA A 58 -15.91 7.16 1.52
CA ALA A 58 -15.45 7.84 0.31
C ALA A 58 -14.39 7.01 -0.44
N ALA A 59 -13.40 6.46 0.27
CA ALA A 59 -12.32 5.69 -0.32
C ALA A 59 -12.82 4.39 -0.97
N VAL A 60 -13.72 3.67 -0.29
CA VAL A 60 -14.33 2.44 -0.81
C VAL A 60 -15.21 2.74 -2.02
N ALA A 61 -16.05 3.77 -1.96
CA ALA A 61 -16.91 4.16 -3.07
C ALA A 61 -16.09 4.55 -4.30
N PHE A 62 -15.14 5.48 -4.12
CA PHE A 62 -14.26 5.95 -5.20
C PHE A 62 -13.48 4.80 -5.84
N THR A 63 -12.88 3.93 -5.02
CA THR A 63 -12.04 2.83 -5.52
C THR A 63 -12.88 1.79 -6.25
N ARG A 64 -14.08 1.46 -5.78
CA ARG A 64 -14.96 0.51 -6.47
C ARG A 64 -15.46 1.05 -7.80
N GLU A 65 -15.73 2.35 -7.88
CA GLU A 65 -16.14 3.01 -9.13
C GLU A 65 -15.00 3.08 -10.15
N THR A 66 -13.81 3.47 -9.71
CA THR A 66 -12.70 3.79 -10.60
C THR A 66 -11.72 2.64 -10.83
N HIS A 67 -11.57 1.73 -9.87
CA HIS A 67 -10.59 0.63 -9.86
C HIS A 67 -11.23 -0.70 -9.40
N GLY A 68 -12.53 -0.88 -9.63
CA GLY A 68 -13.27 -2.06 -9.17
C GLY A 68 -12.73 -3.40 -9.69
N GLU A 69 -12.10 -3.41 -10.88
CA GLU A 69 -11.43 -4.61 -11.40
C GLU A 69 -10.20 -4.99 -10.57
N ASP A 70 -9.40 -4.02 -10.14
CA ASP A 70 -8.23 -4.25 -9.30
C ASP A 70 -8.65 -4.80 -7.93
N VAL A 71 -9.72 -4.23 -7.34
CA VAL A 71 -10.33 -4.74 -6.11
C VAL A 71 -10.80 -6.18 -6.27
N ARG A 72 -11.58 -6.46 -7.33
CA ARG A 72 -12.07 -7.83 -7.60
C ARG A 72 -10.93 -8.83 -7.76
N ARG A 73 -9.87 -8.47 -8.50
CA ARG A 73 -8.70 -9.33 -8.72
C ARG A 73 -8.00 -9.65 -7.41
N MET A 74 -7.79 -8.66 -6.56
CA MET A 74 -7.17 -8.83 -5.24
C MET A 74 -8.07 -9.64 -4.28
N ASP A 75 -9.37 -9.35 -4.27
CA ASP A 75 -10.32 -10.02 -3.38
C ASP A 75 -10.50 -11.50 -3.76
N ALA A 76 -10.49 -11.82 -5.06
CA ALA A 76 -10.57 -13.20 -5.56
C ALA A 76 -9.40 -14.10 -5.11
N ARG A 77 -8.26 -13.53 -4.67
CA ARG A 77 -7.14 -14.29 -4.14
C ARG A 77 -7.37 -14.65 -2.67
N SER A 78 -7.88 -15.84 -2.38
CA SER A 78 -7.96 -16.36 -1.00
C SER A 78 -6.70 -17.08 -0.53
N GLU A 79 -5.82 -17.45 -1.47
CA GLU A 79 -4.61 -18.24 -1.22
C GLU A 79 -3.40 -17.64 -1.93
N LEU A 80 -2.22 -18.12 -1.55
CA LEU A 80 -0.97 -17.79 -2.22
C LEU A 80 -0.98 -18.20 -3.68
N ILE A 81 -0.61 -17.27 -4.57
CA ILE A 81 -0.43 -17.50 -6.00
C ILE A 81 0.36 -18.79 -6.25
N VAL A 82 -0.16 -19.65 -7.13
CA VAL A 82 0.46 -20.92 -7.51
C VAL A 82 1.29 -20.79 -8.78
N SER A 83 0.86 -19.97 -9.75
CA SER A 83 1.60 -19.75 -10.99
C SER A 83 2.84 -18.90 -10.75
N PHE A 84 4.01 -19.39 -11.16
CA PHE A 84 5.24 -18.59 -11.13
C PHE A 84 5.09 -17.32 -11.97
N ASP A 85 4.45 -17.42 -13.14
CA ASP A 85 4.35 -16.29 -14.08
C ASP A 85 3.45 -15.18 -13.51
N ASP A 86 2.39 -15.56 -12.79
CA ASP A 86 1.55 -14.61 -12.05
C ASP A 86 2.35 -13.96 -10.91
N PHE A 87 3.07 -14.76 -10.11
CA PHE A 87 3.91 -14.26 -9.03
C PHE A 87 4.98 -13.31 -9.57
N TYR A 88 5.64 -13.68 -10.66
CA TYR A 88 6.70 -12.89 -11.28
C TYR A 88 6.18 -11.53 -11.74
N THR A 89 4.95 -11.48 -12.27
CA THR A 89 4.28 -10.24 -12.64
C THR A 89 4.04 -9.34 -11.43
N GLU A 90 3.54 -9.89 -10.32
CA GLU A 90 3.34 -9.13 -9.07
C GLU A 90 4.68 -8.65 -8.47
N TYR A 91 5.70 -9.51 -8.44
CA TYR A 91 7.04 -9.18 -7.99
C TYR A 91 7.66 -8.06 -8.84
N ALA A 92 7.57 -8.18 -10.17
CA ALA A 92 8.09 -7.17 -11.08
C ALA A 92 7.39 -5.82 -10.88
N TYR A 93 6.07 -5.86 -10.69
CA TYR A 93 5.29 -4.66 -10.40
C TYR A 93 5.79 -3.93 -9.16
N VAL A 94 5.88 -4.60 -8.01
CA VAL A 94 6.27 -3.95 -6.75
C VAL A 94 7.72 -3.46 -6.77
N VAL A 95 8.62 -4.19 -7.44
CA VAL A 95 10.02 -3.76 -7.60
C VAL A 95 10.09 -2.51 -8.46
N VAL A 96 9.35 -2.43 -9.56
CA VAL A 96 9.32 -1.24 -10.42
C VAL A 96 8.63 -0.08 -9.71
N ALA A 97 7.47 -0.31 -9.08
CA ALA A 97 6.68 0.69 -8.37
C ALA A 97 7.40 1.31 -7.16
N SER A 98 8.33 0.58 -6.53
CA SER A 98 9.12 1.11 -5.41
C SER A 98 9.96 2.33 -5.84
N GLY A 99 9.53 3.54 -5.48
CA GLY A 99 10.15 4.80 -5.89
C GLY A 99 9.68 5.37 -7.23
N PHE A 100 8.61 4.84 -7.81
CA PHE A 100 7.97 5.34 -9.03
C PHE A 100 6.45 5.49 -8.80
N ARG A 101 5.77 6.23 -9.69
CA ARG A 101 4.31 6.24 -9.70
C ARG A 101 3.79 4.85 -10.08
N ALA A 102 2.72 4.40 -9.43
CA ALA A 102 2.09 3.11 -9.72
C ALA A 102 1.66 2.99 -11.20
N GLU A 103 1.14 4.06 -11.79
CA GLU A 103 0.81 4.13 -13.22
C GLU A 103 2.03 3.86 -14.12
N PHE A 104 3.21 4.37 -13.77
CA PHE A 104 4.43 4.10 -14.54
C PHE A 104 4.79 2.61 -14.49
N ALA A 105 4.70 2.00 -13.31
CA ALA A 105 4.94 0.57 -13.15
C ALA A 105 3.93 -0.27 -13.95
N ALA A 106 2.64 0.02 -13.79
CA ALA A 106 1.55 -0.66 -14.50
C ALA A 106 1.73 -0.64 -16.02
N ARG A 107 2.23 0.48 -16.56
CA ARG A 107 2.49 0.64 -17.99
C ARG A 107 3.67 -0.18 -18.51
N ILE A 108 4.77 -0.26 -17.75
CA ILE A 108 6.04 -0.84 -18.26
C ILE A 108 6.23 -2.31 -17.90
N VAL A 109 5.63 -2.77 -16.80
CA VAL A 109 5.81 -4.13 -16.29
C VAL A 109 5.38 -5.22 -17.27
N PRO A 110 4.25 -5.13 -18.00
CA PRO A 110 3.88 -6.15 -18.99
C PRO A 110 4.97 -6.38 -20.04
N ALA A 111 5.58 -5.30 -20.55
CA ALA A 111 6.67 -5.39 -21.53
C ALA A 111 7.95 -5.97 -20.92
N LEU A 112 8.26 -5.64 -19.65
CA LEU A 112 9.41 -6.21 -18.94
C LEU A 112 9.23 -7.72 -18.67
N VAL A 113 8.04 -8.15 -18.27
CA VAL A 113 7.72 -9.55 -18.03
C VAL A 113 7.83 -10.35 -19.34
N ALA A 114 7.31 -9.81 -20.44
CA ALA A 114 7.43 -10.43 -21.76
C ALA A 114 8.88 -10.54 -22.27
N ALA A 115 9.75 -9.60 -21.87
CA ALA A 115 11.17 -9.61 -22.24
C ALA A 115 12.04 -10.51 -21.33
N ALA A 116 11.54 -10.98 -20.19
CA ALA A 116 12.33 -11.77 -19.27
C ALA A 116 12.64 -13.19 -19.84
N PRO A 117 13.85 -13.74 -19.58
CA PRO A 117 14.93 -13.21 -18.76
C PRO A 117 15.99 -12.41 -19.55
N ASP A 118 15.72 -11.95 -20.77
CA ASP A 118 16.70 -11.21 -21.59
C ASP A 118 17.01 -9.85 -20.94
N GLU A 119 18.10 -9.82 -20.17
CA GLU A 119 18.55 -8.63 -19.45
C GLU A 119 18.81 -7.45 -20.38
N ALA A 120 19.35 -7.68 -21.59
CA ALA A 120 19.64 -6.61 -22.53
C ALA A 120 18.35 -5.99 -23.06
N ALA A 121 17.35 -6.81 -23.43
CA ALA A 121 16.03 -6.36 -23.84
C ALA A 121 15.30 -5.61 -22.70
N MET A 122 15.37 -6.14 -21.48
CA MET A 122 14.77 -5.49 -20.30
C MET A 122 15.43 -4.14 -19.98
N ILE A 123 16.77 -4.02 -20.08
CA ILE A 123 17.49 -2.75 -19.94
C ILE A 123 17.15 -1.78 -21.08
N ALA A 124 16.85 -2.29 -22.29
CA ALA A 124 16.40 -1.45 -23.39
C ALA A 124 15.09 -0.72 -23.03
N LEU A 125 14.16 -1.41 -22.36
CA LEU A 125 12.87 -0.89 -21.89
C LEU A 125 13.00 -0.02 -20.63
N PHE A 126 13.77 -0.46 -19.64
CA PHE A 126 13.89 0.20 -18.34
C PHE A 126 15.34 0.29 -17.88
N LYS A 127 15.89 1.50 -17.87
CA LYS A 127 17.33 1.76 -17.65
C LYS A 127 17.84 1.49 -16.22
N ASN A 128 16.96 1.12 -15.28
CA ASN A 128 17.38 0.82 -13.92
C ASN A 128 17.95 -0.61 -13.82
N ARG A 129 19.23 -0.73 -14.21
CA ARG A 129 19.97 -2.01 -14.23
C ARG A 129 19.87 -2.78 -12.91
N ALA A 130 19.89 -2.06 -11.79
CA ALA A 130 19.90 -2.66 -10.47
C ALA A 130 18.53 -3.23 -10.05
N LYS A 131 17.43 -2.77 -10.66
CA LYS A 131 16.11 -3.42 -10.58
C LYS A 131 15.99 -4.55 -11.60
N ILE A 132 16.49 -4.36 -12.83
CA ILE A 132 16.48 -5.43 -13.84
C ILE A 132 17.24 -6.67 -13.36
N ALA A 133 18.44 -6.51 -12.79
CA ALA A 133 19.20 -7.62 -12.23
C ALA A 133 18.42 -8.39 -11.14
N ALA A 134 17.56 -7.70 -10.37
CA ALA A 134 16.67 -8.35 -9.40
C ALA A 134 15.58 -9.18 -10.11
N LEU A 135 14.96 -8.62 -11.16
CA LEU A 135 13.97 -9.33 -11.99
C LEU A 135 14.57 -10.57 -12.67
N VAL A 136 15.78 -10.47 -13.23
CA VAL A 136 16.48 -11.61 -13.85
C VAL A 136 16.81 -12.67 -12.80
N LYS A 137 17.31 -12.26 -11.63
CA LYS A 137 17.61 -13.18 -10.53
C LYS A 137 16.38 -13.95 -10.06
N VAL A 138 15.23 -13.30 -9.88
CA VAL A 138 13.99 -13.99 -9.48
C VAL A 138 13.43 -14.85 -10.61
N TYR A 139 13.57 -14.44 -11.88
CA TYR A 139 13.20 -15.30 -13.01
C TYR A 139 13.98 -16.63 -13.00
N GLY A 140 15.26 -16.60 -12.62
CA GLY A 140 16.10 -17.79 -12.47
C GLY A 140 15.63 -18.76 -11.38
N MET A 141 14.76 -18.35 -10.46
CA MET A 141 14.20 -19.21 -9.40
C MET A 141 12.97 -20.01 -9.85
N ARG A 142 12.56 -19.90 -11.13
CA ARG A 142 11.33 -20.53 -11.67
C ARG A 142 11.27 -22.03 -11.44
N SER A 143 12.38 -22.75 -11.60
CA SER A 143 12.44 -24.20 -11.37
C SER A 143 12.25 -24.60 -9.90
N GLU A 144 12.49 -23.68 -8.97
CA GLU A 144 12.40 -23.89 -7.52
C GLU A 144 11.12 -23.27 -6.93
N TRP A 145 10.23 -22.76 -7.79
CA TRP A 145 9.11 -21.93 -7.38
C TRP A 145 8.23 -22.57 -6.31
N GLU A 146 7.84 -23.84 -6.45
CA GLU A 146 6.97 -24.48 -5.46
C GLU A 146 7.61 -24.56 -4.08
N THR A 147 8.92 -24.84 -4.03
CA THR A 147 9.68 -24.90 -2.77
C THR A 147 9.80 -23.50 -2.16
N LEU A 148 10.12 -22.49 -2.97
CA LEU A 148 10.22 -21.11 -2.52
C LEU A 148 8.87 -20.58 -2.03
N ARG A 149 7.80 -20.79 -2.80
CA ARG A 149 6.43 -20.42 -2.46
C ARG A 149 5.99 -21.03 -1.13
N ALA A 150 6.31 -22.30 -0.90
CA ALA A 150 5.98 -22.98 0.35
C ALA A 150 6.67 -22.35 1.59
N SER A 151 7.74 -21.58 1.41
CA SER A 151 8.40 -20.85 2.50
C SER A 151 7.69 -19.54 2.87
N PHE A 152 6.82 -19.00 2.02
CA PHE A 152 6.13 -17.74 2.29
C PHE A 152 4.92 -17.97 3.19
N ARG A 153 5.05 -17.66 4.49
CA ARG A 153 3.96 -17.76 5.47
C ARG A 153 3.53 -16.38 5.97
N THR A 154 4.47 -15.45 6.01
CA THR A 154 4.32 -14.10 6.51
C THR A 154 4.95 -13.11 5.52
N PRO A 155 4.60 -11.82 5.61
CA PRO A 155 5.29 -10.79 4.82
C PRO A 155 6.82 -10.77 5.04
N ASP A 156 7.31 -11.18 6.20
CA ASP A 156 8.75 -11.19 6.52
C ASP A 156 9.53 -12.21 5.68
N ASP A 157 8.92 -13.35 5.37
CA ASP A 157 9.52 -14.39 4.54
C ASP A 157 9.85 -13.89 3.12
N LEU A 158 9.14 -12.85 2.65
CA LEU A 158 9.37 -12.26 1.33
C LEU A 158 10.66 -11.44 1.25
N THR A 159 11.29 -11.09 2.38
CA THR A 159 12.51 -10.28 2.41
C THR A 159 13.75 -11.03 1.90
N VAL A 160 13.65 -12.35 1.71
CA VAL A 160 14.66 -13.15 1.01
C VAL A 160 14.77 -12.79 -0.47
N LEU A 161 13.69 -12.23 -1.04
CA LEU A 161 13.63 -11.83 -2.43
C LEU A 161 14.43 -10.53 -2.66
N PRO A 162 15.21 -10.44 -3.76
CA PRO A 162 15.94 -9.23 -4.09
C PRO A 162 15.01 -8.01 -4.14
N ARG A 163 15.46 -6.87 -3.60
CA ARG A 163 14.72 -5.58 -3.59
C ARG A 163 13.43 -5.55 -2.77
N ILE A 164 13.10 -6.62 -2.04
CA ILE A 164 11.95 -6.63 -1.13
C ILE A 164 12.42 -6.21 0.26
N GLY A 165 12.28 -4.90 0.53
CA GLY A 165 12.65 -4.31 1.82
C GLY A 165 11.51 -4.27 2.85
N PRO A 166 11.74 -3.63 4.00
CA PRO A 166 10.81 -3.62 5.15
C PRO A 166 9.41 -3.10 4.85
N VAL A 167 9.25 -2.21 3.87
CA VAL A 167 7.94 -1.66 3.45
C VAL A 167 7.39 -2.37 2.21
N VAL A 168 8.27 -2.68 1.24
CA VAL A 168 7.86 -3.27 -0.06
C VAL A 168 7.28 -4.67 0.12
N LYS A 169 7.73 -5.41 1.14
CA LYS A 169 7.21 -6.74 1.46
C LYS A 169 5.69 -6.79 1.64
N PHE A 170 5.11 -5.75 2.25
CA PHE A 170 3.65 -5.69 2.49
C PHE A 170 2.87 -5.49 1.20
N HIS A 171 3.45 -4.73 0.25
CA HIS A 171 2.87 -4.59 -1.09
C HIS A 171 2.83 -5.94 -1.79
N LEU A 172 3.98 -6.64 -1.82
CA LEU A 172 4.05 -7.95 -2.47
C LEU A 172 3.12 -8.96 -1.78
N ALA A 173 3.14 -9.00 -0.45
CA ALA A 173 2.31 -9.87 0.37
C ALA A 173 0.84 -9.75 -0.01
N ARG A 174 0.30 -8.53 -0.04
CA ARG A 174 -1.08 -8.27 -0.47
C ARG A 174 -1.34 -8.83 -1.86
N ASN A 175 -0.47 -8.54 -2.83
CA ASN A 175 -0.67 -8.92 -4.23
C ASN A 175 -0.72 -10.42 -4.46
N ILE A 176 0.06 -11.18 -3.67
CA ILE A 176 0.22 -12.62 -3.86
C ILE A 176 -0.71 -13.45 -2.99
N GLY A 177 -1.53 -12.83 -2.12
CA GLY A 177 -2.54 -13.52 -1.31
C GLY A 177 -2.34 -13.47 0.21
N LEU A 178 -1.25 -12.88 0.72
CA LEU A 178 -1.03 -12.63 2.15
C LEU A 178 -1.68 -11.30 2.56
N LYS A 179 -3.02 -11.23 2.50
CA LYS A 179 -3.80 -9.98 2.59
C LYS A 179 -4.10 -9.48 4.01
N SER A 180 -3.66 -10.18 5.04
CA SER A 180 -3.87 -9.82 6.44
C SER A 180 -2.82 -8.84 6.96
N CYS A 181 -2.36 -7.90 6.11
CA CYS A 181 -1.37 -6.92 6.47
C CYS A 181 -1.65 -5.56 5.83
N VAL A 182 -1.26 -4.51 6.54
CA VAL A 182 -1.33 -3.11 6.09
C VAL A 182 0.05 -2.71 5.57
N LYS A 183 0.11 -1.90 4.52
CA LYS A 183 1.37 -1.37 4.00
C LYS A 183 1.64 0.01 4.63
N PRO A 184 2.61 0.14 5.56
CA PRO A 184 2.92 1.41 6.22
C PRO A 184 3.81 2.30 5.34
N ASP A 185 3.36 2.64 4.13
CA ASP A 185 4.10 3.54 3.26
C ASP A 185 3.98 5.01 3.69
N VAL A 186 4.67 5.89 2.98
CA VAL A 186 4.73 7.32 3.34
C VAL A 186 3.37 8.02 3.26
N HIS A 187 2.45 7.54 2.41
CA HIS A 187 1.11 8.09 2.29
C HIS A 187 0.27 7.63 3.48
N MET A 188 0.27 6.33 3.76
CA MET A 188 -0.50 5.77 4.87
C MET A 188 -0.03 6.30 6.23
N MET A 189 1.30 6.41 6.43
CA MET A 189 1.84 7.00 7.67
C MET A 189 1.45 8.47 7.85
N ALA A 190 1.51 9.27 6.78
CA ALA A 190 1.13 10.68 6.85
C ALA A 190 -0.37 10.85 7.13
N TYR A 191 -1.20 10.00 6.49
CA TYR A 191 -2.65 9.98 6.69
C TYR A 191 -3.02 9.58 8.12
N ALA A 192 -2.46 8.49 8.64
CA ALA A 192 -2.69 8.06 10.02
C ALA A 192 -2.34 9.17 11.03
N ALA A 193 -1.15 9.78 10.89
CA ALA A 193 -0.74 10.87 11.77
C ALA A 193 -1.68 12.08 11.68
N LYS A 194 -2.16 12.44 10.48
CA LYS A 194 -3.14 13.52 10.30
C LYS A 194 -4.47 13.21 10.98
N ARG A 195 -4.85 11.94 11.03
CA ARG A 195 -6.09 11.46 11.66
C ARG A 195 -5.95 11.14 13.15
N GLY A 196 -4.82 11.50 13.78
CA GLY A 196 -4.63 11.28 15.21
C GLY A 196 -4.16 9.87 15.58
N TRP A 197 -3.64 9.09 14.62
CA TRP A 197 -3.18 7.73 14.85
C TRP A 197 -1.66 7.62 14.86
N HIS A 198 -1.13 6.89 15.84
CA HIS A 198 0.30 6.59 15.96
C HIS A 198 0.77 5.57 14.92
N SER A 199 -0.11 4.63 14.58
CA SER A 199 0.20 3.49 13.73
C SER A 199 -0.83 3.39 12.60
N PRO A 200 -0.39 3.44 11.32
CA PRO A 200 -1.30 3.16 10.21
C PRO A 200 -1.82 1.72 10.24
N ILE A 201 -1.06 0.78 10.84
CA ILE A 201 -1.48 -0.62 10.95
C ILE A 201 -2.69 -0.69 11.88
N ASP A 202 -2.55 -0.17 13.10
CA ASP A 202 -3.59 -0.21 14.14
C ASP A 202 -4.85 0.52 13.67
N MET A 203 -4.69 1.67 12.99
CA MET A 203 -5.80 2.43 12.40
C MET A 203 -6.57 1.60 11.37
N VAL A 204 -5.87 1.01 10.40
CA VAL A 204 -6.53 0.26 9.33
C VAL A 204 -7.13 -1.05 9.86
N GLU A 205 -6.49 -1.70 10.85
CA GLU A 205 -7.05 -2.88 11.51
C GLU A 205 -8.32 -2.56 12.31
N ALA A 206 -8.34 -1.44 13.05
CA ALA A 206 -9.52 -0.99 13.78
C ALA A 206 -10.68 -0.66 12.83
N LEU A 207 -10.40 0.06 11.73
CA LEU A 207 -11.41 0.38 10.71
C LEU A 207 -11.91 -0.89 10.00
N ALA A 208 -11.00 -1.79 9.61
CA ALA A 208 -11.36 -3.05 8.97
C ALA A 208 -12.29 -3.89 9.85
N ALA A 209 -12.02 -3.96 11.16
CA ALA A 209 -12.87 -4.64 12.12
C ALA A 209 -14.25 -3.96 12.28
N ALA A 210 -14.27 -2.63 12.40
CA ALA A 210 -15.51 -1.85 12.57
C ALA A 210 -16.46 -1.96 11.37
N TYR A 211 -15.92 -2.00 10.15
CA TYR A 211 -16.71 -2.04 8.91
C TYR A 211 -16.74 -3.42 8.24
N HIS A 212 -16.23 -4.46 8.89
CA HIS A 212 -16.16 -5.83 8.38
C HIS A 212 -15.54 -5.94 6.98
N LEU A 213 -14.48 -5.17 6.74
CA LEU A 213 -13.73 -5.16 5.48
C LEU A 213 -12.45 -6.00 5.62
N PRO A 214 -12.00 -6.71 4.57
CA PRO A 214 -10.67 -7.31 4.59
C PRO A 214 -9.58 -6.24 4.68
N ILE A 215 -8.59 -6.45 5.55
CA ILE A 215 -7.51 -5.48 5.83
C ILE A 215 -6.82 -5.02 4.54
N GLY A 216 -6.32 -5.96 3.72
CA GLY A 216 -5.65 -5.62 2.46
C GLY A 216 -6.55 -4.91 1.44
N THR A 217 -7.86 -5.10 1.52
CA THR A 217 -8.84 -4.40 0.68
C THR A 217 -9.00 -2.96 1.13
N LEU A 218 -9.14 -2.73 2.44
CA LEU A 218 -9.24 -1.38 2.98
C LEU A 218 -7.94 -0.58 2.77
N ASP A 219 -6.78 -1.19 3.02
CA ASP A 219 -5.46 -0.61 2.74
C ASP A 219 -5.38 -0.11 1.29
N PHE A 220 -5.80 -0.95 0.33
CA PHE A 220 -5.81 -0.57 -1.08
C PHE A 220 -6.76 0.58 -1.39
N CYS A 221 -8.00 0.53 -0.89
CA CYS A 221 -9.00 1.57 -1.13
C CYS A 221 -8.52 2.94 -0.61
N LEU A 222 -8.00 2.98 0.61
CA LEU A 222 -7.43 4.19 1.20
C LEU A 222 -6.24 4.69 0.35
N TRP A 223 -5.34 3.80 -0.03
CA TRP A 223 -4.18 4.16 -0.84
C TRP A 223 -4.57 4.72 -2.22
N VAL A 224 -5.50 4.08 -2.94
CA VAL A 224 -5.99 4.54 -4.25
C VAL A 224 -6.62 5.91 -4.12
N TRP A 225 -7.54 6.08 -3.16
CA TRP A 225 -8.22 7.34 -2.89
C TRP A 225 -7.25 8.48 -2.59
N MET A 226 -6.28 8.27 -1.68
CA MET A 226 -5.24 9.26 -1.37
C MET A 226 -4.35 9.59 -2.57
N SER A 227 -3.96 8.59 -3.35
CA SER A 227 -3.12 8.78 -4.56
C SER A 227 -3.80 9.60 -5.66
N HIS A 228 -5.14 9.67 -5.60
CA HIS A 228 -6.02 10.42 -6.49
C HIS A 228 -6.52 11.72 -5.85
N GLY A 229 -5.72 12.30 -4.96
CA GLY A 229 -6.05 13.58 -4.32
C GLY A 229 -7.31 13.48 -3.46
N PHE A 230 -7.43 12.41 -2.67
CA PHE A 230 -8.63 12.13 -1.87
C PHE A 230 -9.88 12.04 -2.76
N GLY A 231 -9.76 11.37 -3.91
CA GLY A 231 -10.85 11.14 -4.87
C GLY A 231 -11.21 12.34 -5.76
N SER A 232 -10.51 13.47 -5.62
CA SER A 232 -10.77 14.68 -6.44
C SER A 232 -10.13 14.64 -7.83
N ALA A 233 -9.22 13.70 -8.09
CA ALA A 233 -8.52 13.58 -9.36
C ALA A 233 -8.74 12.23 -10.02
N THR A 234 -8.89 12.22 -11.34
CA THR A 234 -8.82 10.99 -12.15
C THR A 234 -7.46 10.88 -12.84
N SER A 235 -7.08 9.66 -13.19
CA SER A 235 -5.83 9.38 -13.89
C SER A 235 -6.04 8.29 -14.93
N LYS A 236 -5.00 7.99 -15.72
CA LYS A 236 -5.08 6.97 -16.78
C LYS A 236 -5.27 5.56 -16.25
N CYS A 237 -5.03 5.32 -14.96
CA CYS A 237 -5.32 4.02 -14.34
C CYS A 237 -6.81 3.83 -14.01
N CYS A 238 -7.60 4.91 -13.93
CA CYS A 238 -9.03 4.80 -13.68
C CYS A 238 -9.76 4.10 -14.82
N HIS A 239 -10.83 3.39 -14.49
CA HIS A 239 -11.78 2.72 -15.39
C HIS A 239 -11.11 1.71 -16.34
N GLY A 240 -10.13 0.95 -15.83
CA GLY A 240 -9.49 -0.13 -16.57
C GLY A 240 -8.34 0.29 -17.48
N GLY A 241 -7.86 1.54 -17.39
CA GLY A 241 -6.78 2.00 -18.26
C GLY A 241 -5.40 1.42 -17.90
N TYR A 242 -5.09 1.25 -16.62
CA TYR A 242 -3.90 0.54 -16.14
C TYR A 242 -4.22 -0.22 -14.86
N GLU A 243 -3.81 -1.48 -14.81
CA GLU A 243 -3.99 -2.32 -13.62
C GLU A 243 -3.08 -1.83 -12.49
N LEU A 244 -3.68 -1.27 -11.44
CA LEU A 244 -2.96 -1.02 -10.21
C LEU A 244 -2.89 -2.32 -9.43
N ARG A 245 -1.65 -2.72 -9.12
CA ARG A 245 -1.39 -3.96 -8.42
C ARG A 245 -0.96 -3.67 -7.02
#